data_AF-A0A1A9AFT5-F1
#
_entry.id   AF-A0A1A9AFT5-F1
#
_cell.length_a   1.000
_cell.length_b   1.000
_cell.length_c   1.000
_cell.angle_alpha   90.00
_cell.angle_beta   90.00
_cell.angle_gamma   90.00
#
_symmetry.space_group_name_H-M   'P 1'
#
loop_
_entity.id
_entity.type
_entity.pdbx_description
1 polymer ?
#
loop_
_entity_poly.entity_id
_entity_poly.type
_entity_poly.pdbx_seq_one_letter_code
_entity_poly.pdbx_strand_id
1 'polypeptide(L)'
;MATQIQYMKRTLPSVIFLKFLYDNNNVIEKLEGKIELYKSDGNYEEIISIIEGEFEKIQSEIKETFTDDYEICCRNINYYIDLLRAIIKSANVFSKVIQNNIIDKVEEQWKKILKIKDINECTKEIDLDSIRKRCILKHLHDLKLDKKLIMSNLDVYKTFLQEKWEKIIGYINPEHGHLYIKIENDSVGIIEEYSNFLYSYDYICDFYLDKLSSDDITISTDIQNLINNISLDKILSNNVNKTCYNENYIQLYI
;
A
#
# COMPACT_ATOMS: atom_id res chain seq x y z
N MET A 1 -8.99 6.36 21.70
CA MET A 1 -8.50 6.38 20.30
C MET A 1 -7.49 5.27 20.04
N ALA A 2 -6.31 5.23 20.68
CA ALA A 2 -5.29 4.18 20.47
C ALA A 2 -5.82 2.72 20.58
N THR A 3 -6.64 2.42 21.60
CA THR A 3 -7.26 1.09 21.77
C THR A 3 -8.22 0.71 20.64
N GLN A 4 -8.93 1.69 20.06
CA GLN A 4 -9.84 1.47 18.94
C GLN A 4 -9.08 1.27 17.62
N ILE A 5 -7.99 1.99 17.42
CA ILE A 5 -7.08 1.80 16.28
C ILE A 5 -6.47 0.39 16.34
N GLN A 6 -5.97 -0.02 17.51
CA GLN A 6 -5.42 -1.36 17.70
C GLN A 6 -6.47 -2.45 17.48
N TYR A 7 -7.73 -2.21 17.84
CA TYR A 7 -8.83 -3.11 17.52
C TYR A 7 -9.08 -3.19 16.00
N MET A 8 -9.10 -2.06 15.29
CA MET A 8 -9.25 -2.04 13.82
C MET A 8 -8.11 -2.79 13.13
N LYS A 9 -6.86 -2.56 13.54
CA LYS A 9 -5.67 -3.28 13.02
C LYS A 9 -5.75 -4.80 13.16
N ARG A 10 -6.65 -5.31 14.00
CA ARG A 10 -6.86 -6.75 14.25
C ARG A 10 -8.13 -7.31 13.63
N THR A 11 -9.03 -6.45 13.17
CA THR A 11 -10.40 -6.83 12.78
C THR A 11 -10.79 -6.39 11.38
N LEU A 12 -10.08 -5.42 10.78
CA LEU A 12 -10.31 -5.04 9.40
C LEU A 12 -10.05 -6.24 8.47
N PRO A 13 -11.01 -6.61 7.60
CA PRO A 13 -10.80 -7.66 6.61
C PRO A 13 -9.57 -7.40 5.73
N SER A 14 -9.29 -6.14 5.40
CA SER A 14 -8.14 -5.75 4.56
C SER A 14 -6.77 -6.03 5.18
N VAL A 15 -6.67 -6.14 6.51
CA VAL A 15 -5.42 -6.37 7.25
C VAL A 15 -5.35 -7.75 7.90
N ILE A 16 -6.35 -8.61 7.70
CA ILE A 16 -6.44 -9.90 8.41
C ILE A 16 -5.21 -10.78 8.16
N PHE A 17 -4.66 -10.77 6.95
CA PHE A 17 -3.43 -11.47 6.59
C PHE A 17 -2.16 -10.81 7.13
N LEU A 18 -2.26 -9.55 7.54
CA LEU A 18 -1.19 -8.78 8.17
C LEU A 18 -1.40 -8.69 9.68
N LYS A 19 -2.36 -9.42 10.24
CA LYS A 19 -2.70 -9.35 11.67
C LYS A 19 -1.48 -9.65 12.54
N PHE A 20 -0.61 -10.58 12.11
CA PHE A 20 0.65 -10.89 12.80
C PHE A 20 1.62 -9.69 12.87
N LEU A 21 1.53 -8.71 11.97
CA LEU A 21 2.30 -7.45 12.07
C LEU A 21 1.85 -6.61 13.26
N TYR A 22 0.58 -6.73 13.65
CA TYR A 22 -0.09 -5.93 14.67
C TYR A 22 -0.36 -6.69 15.98
N ASP A 23 -0.31 -8.02 15.95
CA ASP A 23 -0.46 -8.90 17.10
C ASP A 23 0.87 -9.20 17.79
N ASN A 24 0.80 -9.44 19.11
CA ASN A 24 1.89 -9.88 19.98
C ASN A 24 3.29 -9.52 19.48
N ASN A 25 3.71 -8.30 19.87
CA ASN A 25 5.09 -7.81 19.74
C ASN A 25 5.34 -7.22 18.32
N ASN A 26 4.63 -6.10 18.03
CA ASN A 26 4.55 -5.38 16.75
C ASN A 26 5.91 -5.30 16.06
N VAL A 27 6.02 -6.00 14.93
CA VAL A 27 7.25 -6.13 14.15
C VAL A 27 7.80 -4.78 13.74
N ILE A 28 6.91 -3.88 13.34
CA ILE A 28 7.26 -2.54 12.90
C ILE A 28 7.85 -1.75 14.08
N GLU A 29 7.20 -1.77 15.25
CA GLU A 29 7.73 -1.11 16.45
C GLU A 29 9.08 -1.69 16.89
N LYS A 30 9.25 -3.02 16.84
CA LYS A 30 10.54 -3.66 17.15
C LYS A 30 11.64 -3.23 16.20
N LEU A 31 11.34 -3.28 14.90
CA LEU A 31 12.27 -2.89 13.85
C LEU A 31 12.68 -1.43 14.04
N GLU A 32 11.72 -0.54 14.24
CA GLU A 32 11.97 0.88 14.46
C GLU A 32 12.78 1.14 15.72
N GLY A 33 12.42 0.53 16.85
CA GLY A 33 13.19 0.68 18.08
C GLY A 33 14.63 0.19 17.92
N LYS A 34 14.87 -0.86 17.12
CA LYS A 34 16.23 -1.34 16.81
C LYS A 34 16.99 -0.42 15.86
N ILE A 35 16.30 0.13 14.87
CA ILE A 35 16.84 1.14 13.97
C ILE A 35 17.25 2.39 14.76
N GLU A 36 16.41 2.91 15.65
CA GLU A 36 16.70 4.10 16.47
C GLU A 36 17.91 3.90 17.39
N LEU A 37 18.09 2.69 17.92
CA LEU A 37 19.23 2.33 18.77
C LEU A 37 20.50 2.02 17.98
N TYR A 38 20.44 2.00 16.64
CA TYR A 38 21.59 1.74 15.80
C TYR A 38 22.65 2.82 15.99
N LYS A 39 23.86 2.39 16.36
CA LYS A 39 25.05 3.25 16.43
C LYS A 39 25.90 2.97 15.19
N SER A 40 26.69 3.94 14.73
CA SER A 40 27.56 3.83 13.55
C SER A 40 28.49 2.61 13.56
N ASP A 41 28.79 2.10 14.76
CA ASP A 41 29.69 0.96 15.00
C ASP A 41 28.90 -0.32 15.36
N GLY A 42 27.57 -0.25 15.25
CA GLY A 42 26.62 -1.28 15.61
C GLY A 42 26.46 -2.34 14.53
N ASN A 43 26.20 -3.57 14.97
CA ASN A 43 25.94 -4.69 14.08
C ASN A 43 24.47 -4.67 13.62
N TYR A 44 24.23 -4.52 12.31
CA TYR A 44 22.88 -4.56 11.71
C TYR A 44 22.36 -6.00 11.52
N GLU A 45 23.12 -7.03 11.92
CA GLU A 45 22.68 -8.43 11.95
C GLU A 45 21.43 -8.64 12.80
N GLU A 46 21.24 -7.87 13.87
CA GLU A 46 20.01 -8.00 14.68
C GLU A 46 18.78 -7.52 13.91
N ILE A 47 18.90 -6.45 13.12
CA ILE A 47 17.84 -5.98 12.22
C ILE A 47 17.54 -7.05 11.17
N ILE A 48 18.58 -7.65 10.58
CA ILE A 48 18.43 -8.75 9.64
C ILE A 48 17.71 -9.93 10.29
N SER A 49 18.12 -10.34 11.50
CA SER A 49 17.52 -11.45 12.23
C SER A 49 16.03 -11.23 12.51
N ILE A 50 15.65 -10.00 12.88
CA ILE A 50 14.23 -9.62 13.02
C ILE A 50 13.51 -9.76 11.68
N ILE A 51 14.05 -9.20 10.60
CA ILE A 51 13.44 -9.31 9.26
C ILE A 51 13.27 -10.79 8.88
N GLU A 52 14.31 -11.61 8.97
CA GLU A 52 14.26 -13.02 8.60
C GLU A 52 13.21 -13.80 9.39
N GLY A 53 13.18 -13.64 10.73
CA GLY A 53 12.21 -14.33 11.57
C GLY A 53 10.75 -13.95 11.27
N GLU A 54 10.50 -12.74 10.77
CA GLU A 54 9.15 -12.31 10.39
C GLU A 54 8.74 -12.81 9.00
N PHE A 55 9.69 -12.87 8.07
CA PHE A 55 9.46 -13.53 6.79
C PHE A 55 9.20 -15.04 6.95
N GLU A 56 9.80 -15.70 7.93
CA GLU A 56 9.47 -17.10 8.26
C GLU A 56 8.01 -17.27 8.71
N LYS A 57 7.51 -16.37 9.56
CA LYS A 57 6.09 -16.38 9.96
C LYS A 57 5.16 -16.16 8.78
N ILE A 58 5.47 -15.18 7.92
CA ILE A 58 4.72 -14.93 6.69
C ILE A 58 4.66 -16.19 5.82
N GLN A 59 5.79 -16.87 5.65
CA GLN A 59 5.84 -18.11 4.88
C GLN A 59 4.97 -19.21 5.50
N SER A 60 4.93 -19.33 6.83
CA SER A 60 4.06 -20.30 7.51
C SER A 60 2.59 -19.97 7.30
N GLU A 61 2.22 -18.71 7.50
CA GLU A 61 0.84 -18.23 7.33
C GLU A 61 0.34 -18.50 5.90
N ILE A 62 1.13 -18.15 4.89
CA ILE A 62 0.81 -18.44 3.47
C ILE A 62 0.70 -19.95 3.21
N LYS A 63 1.45 -20.80 3.90
CA LYS A 63 1.30 -22.25 3.73
C LYS A 63 0.01 -22.76 4.38
N GLU A 64 -0.39 -22.21 5.52
CA GLU A 64 -1.51 -22.70 6.33
C GLU A 64 -2.87 -22.15 5.89
N THR A 65 -2.97 -20.85 5.61
CA THR A 65 -4.27 -20.17 5.41
C THR A 65 -4.64 -19.96 3.95
N PHE A 66 -3.71 -20.23 3.03
CA PHE A 66 -3.84 -19.81 1.64
C PHE A 66 -4.38 -20.91 0.73
N THR A 67 -5.65 -20.85 0.33
CA THR A 67 -6.24 -21.80 -0.63
C THR A 67 -6.59 -21.15 -1.96
N ASP A 68 -7.27 -19.99 -1.99
CA ASP A 68 -7.77 -19.38 -3.26
C ASP A 68 -7.73 -17.83 -3.34
N ASP A 69 -7.29 -17.10 -2.31
CA ASP A 69 -7.36 -15.61 -2.26
C ASP A 69 -6.14 -14.88 -2.84
N TYR A 70 -5.56 -15.43 -3.90
CA TYR A 70 -4.22 -15.11 -4.40
C TYR A 70 -3.88 -13.62 -4.50
N GLU A 71 -4.75 -12.84 -5.12
CA GLU A 71 -4.50 -11.41 -5.33
C GLU A 71 -4.44 -10.61 -4.02
N ILE A 72 -5.25 -10.98 -3.01
CA ILE A 72 -5.26 -10.29 -1.72
C ILE A 72 -3.91 -10.48 -1.04
N CYS A 73 -3.32 -11.67 -1.16
CA CYS A 73 -1.99 -11.97 -0.66
C CYS A 73 -0.90 -11.22 -1.39
N CYS A 74 -0.91 -11.19 -2.73
CA CYS A 74 0.02 -10.37 -3.48
C CYS A 74 0.00 -8.92 -2.99
N ARG A 75 -1.19 -8.33 -2.87
CA ARG A 75 -1.37 -6.95 -2.43
C ARG A 75 -0.87 -6.73 -1.00
N ASN A 76 -1.15 -7.66 -0.07
CA ASN A 76 -0.72 -7.56 1.33
C ASN A 76 0.79 -7.69 1.49
N ILE A 77 1.43 -8.64 0.80
CA ILE A 77 2.87 -8.84 0.97
C ILE A 77 3.66 -7.76 0.25
N ASN A 78 3.21 -7.32 -0.94
CA ASN A 78 3.79 -6.16 -1.60
C ASN A 78 3.74 -4.92 -0.70
N TYR A 79 2.58 -4.65 -0.08
CA TYR A 79 2.46 -3.57 0.91
C TYR A 79 3.45 -3.72 2.07
N TYR A 80 3.58 -4.91 2.65
CA TYR A 80 4.51 -5.13 3.75
C TYR A 80 5.96 -4.85 3.35
N ILE A 81 6.37 -5.26 2.15
CA ILE A 81 7.72 -5.03 1.66
C ILE A 81 7.97 -3.56 1.35
N ASP A 82 6.99 -2.90 0.75
CA ASP A 82 7.06 -1.46 0.46
C ASP A 82 7.15 -0.66 1.77
N LEU A 83 6.44 -1.09 2.83
CA LEU A 83 6.53 -0.53 4.18
C LEU A 83 7.90 -0.74 4.82
N LEU A 84 8.45 -1.96 4.78
CA LEU A 84 9.79 -2.25 5.31
C LEU A 84 10.85 -1.41 4.61
N ARG A 85 10.77 -1.32 3.29
CA ARG A 85 11.69 -0.51 2.49
C ARG A 85 11.60 0.96 2.88
N ALA A 86 10.39 1.49 3.04
CA ALA A 86 10.18 2.86 3.48
C ALA A 86 10.81 3.10 4.86
N ILE A 87 10.59 2.22 5.83
CA ILE A 87 11.20 2.30 7.16
C ILE A 87 12.74 2.32 7.07
N ILE A 88 13.33 1.38 6.33
CA ILE A 88 14.80 1.26 6.21
C ILE A 88 15.40 2.46 5.46
N LYS A 89 14.74 2.99 4.42
CA LYS A 89 15.25 4.13 3.65
C LYS A 89 15.09 5.45 4.38
N SER A 90 13.97 5.64 5.08
CA SER A 90 13.71 6.83 5.88
C SER A 90 14.51 6.85 7.18
N ALA A 91 15.05 5.70 7.60
CA ALA A 91 15.99 5.60 8.70
C ALA A 91 17.33 6.30 8.35
N ASN A 92 17.44 7.58 8.73
CA ASN A 92 18.62 8.42 8.54
C ASN A 92 19.80 8.07 9.48
N VAL A 93 19.84 6.83 9.97
CA VAL A 93 20.86 6.30 10.90
C VAL A 93 21.85 5.37 10.20
N PHE A 94 21.50 4.87 9.02
CA PHE A 94 22.35 3.95 8.25
C PHE A 94 23.11 4.69 7.16
N SER A 95 24.33 4.24 6.89
CA SER A 95 24.97 4.59 5.62
C SER A 95 24.18 4.00 4.44
N LYS A 96 24.27 4.62 3.27
CA LYS A 96 23.60 4.13 2.05
C LYS A 96 23.95 2.67 1.73
N VAL A 97 25.18 2.25 2.04
CA VAL A 97 25.65 0.87 1.86
C VAL A 97 24.90 -0.09 2.79
N ILE A 98 24.77 0.26 4.07
CA ILE A 98 24.05 -0.57 5.04
C ILE A 98 22.57 -0.65 4.69
N GLN A 99 21.94 0.48 4.32
CA GLN A 99 20.55 0.49 3.86
C GLN A 99 20.34 -0.47 2.69
N ASN A 100 21.23 -0.45 1.70
CA ASN A 100 21.15 -1.33 0.54
C ASN A 100 21.30 -2.80 0.95
N ASN A 101 22.26 -3.13 1.80
CA ASN A 101 22.45 -4.51 2.28
C ASN A 101 21.20 -5.05 3.01
N ILE A 102 20.56 -4.24 3.86
CA ILE A 102 19.33 -4.65 4.57
C ILE A 102 18.19 -4.82 3.55
N ILE A 103 18.05 -3.92 2.58
CA ILE A 103 17.02 -4.02 1.53
C ILE A 103 17.22 -5.24 0.65
N ASP A 104 18.45 -5.54 0.25
CA ASP A 104 18.78 -6.74 -0.52
C ASP A 104 18.35 -8.00 0.23
N LYS A 105 18.47 -7.97 1.57
CA LYS A 105 18.00 -9.07 2.41
C LYS A 105 16.48 -9.20 2.46
N VAL A 106 15.76 -8.09 2.55
CA VAL A 106 14.28 -8.07 2.42
C VAL A 106 13.87 -8.67 1.07
N GLU A 107 14.56 -8.31 -0.02
CA GLU A 107 14.28 -8.81 -1.35
C GLU A 107 14.60 -10.30 -1.53
N GLU A 108 15.67 -10.79 -0.92
CA GLU A 108 16.00 -12.22 -0.88
C GLU A 108 14.87 -13.01 -0.20
N GLN A 109 14.40 -12.55 0.96
CA GLN A 109 13.32 -13.21 1.70
C GLN A 109 11.99 -13.16 0.95
N TRP A 110 11.70 -12.05 0.27
CA TRP A 110 10.54 -11.94 -0.61
C TRP A 110 10.55 -12.98 -1.74
N LYS A 111 11.69 -13.13 -2.44
CA LYS A 111 11.84 -14.14 -3.50
C LYS A 111 11.59 -15.57 -3.00
N LYS A 112 11.80 -15.84 -1.72
CA LYS A 112 11.45 -17.14 -1.11
C LYS A 112 9.94 -17.28 -0.92
N ILE A 113 9.25 -16.22 -0.50
CA ILE A 113 7.78 -16.22 -0.39
C ILE A 113 7.12 -16.42 -1.74
N LEU A 114 7.57 -15.72 -2.80
CA LEU A 114 6.98 -15.83 -4.14
C LEU A 114 6.96 -17.27 -4.69
N LYS A 115 7.91 -18.10 -4.27
CA LYS A 115 8.00 -19.51 -4.69
C LYS A 115 6.99 -20.43 -3.99
N ILE A 116 6.29 -19.94 -2.97
CA ILE A 116 5.29 -20.73 -2.25
C ILE A 116 4.00 -20.73 -3.09
N LYS A 117 3.44 -21.91 -3.37
CA LYS A 117 2.10 -22.08 -3.99
C LYS A 117 1.87 -21.32 -5.30
N ASP A 118 2.89 -21.24 -6.17
CA ASP A 118 2.80 -20.52 -7.45
C ASP A 118 2.38 -19.05 -7.30
N ILE A 119 2.77 -18.41 -6.20
CA ILE A 119 2.66 -16.96 -5.97
C ILE A 119 3.57 -16.15 -6.93
N ASN A 120 4.11 -16.80 -7.95
CA ASN A 120 4.99 -16.24 -8.96
C ASN A 120 4.29 -15.19 -9.84
N GLU A 121 2.95 -15.21 -9.95
CA GLU A 121 2.19 -14.15 -10.64
C GLU A 121 2.22 -12.81 -9.89
N CYS A 122 2.69 -12.76 -8.63
CA CYS A 122 2.86 -11.53 -7.88
C CYS A 122 4.11 -10.85 -8.45
N THR A 123 3.93 -10.06 -9.49
CA THR A 123 5.00 -9.28 -10.09
C THR A 123 5.38 -8.14 -9.16
N LYS A 124 6.67 -8.01 -8.86
CA LYS A 124 7.21 -6.87 -8.10
C LYS A 124 8.22 -6.13 -8.95
N GLU A 125 7.77 -5.01 -9.50
CA GLU A 125 8.66 -3.94 -9.94
C GLU A 125 8.97 -3.03 -8.74
N ILE A 126 10.25 -2.72 -8.53
CA ILE A 126 10.73 -2.04 -7.30
C ILE A 126 10.94 -0.54 -7.47
N ASP A 127 10.63 0.00 -8.64
CA ASP A 127 10.71 1.43 -8.89
C ASP A 127 9.57 2.19 -8.18
N LEU A 128 9.74 3.50 -8.06
CA LEU A 128 8.81 4.35 -7.33
C LEU A 128 7.42 4.40 -8.00
N ASP A 129 7.34 4.34 -9.32
CA ASP A 129 6.05 4.39 -10.04
C ASP A 129 5.24 3.14 -9.73
N SER A 130 5.86 1.97 -9.80
CA SER A 130 5.23 0.70 -9.48
C SER A 130 4.85 0.57 -8.00
N ILE A 131 5.66 1.09 -7.06
CA ILE A 131 5.25 1.17 -5.64
C ILE A 131 3.99 2.03 -5.50
N ARG A 132 3.98 3.22 -6.11
CA ARG A 132 2.85 4.14 -6.01
C ARG A 132 1.55 3.54 -6.56
N LYS A 133 1.62 2.90 -7.74
CA LYS A 133 0.48 2.18 -8.35
C LYS A 133 -0.03 1.06 -7.45
N ARG A 134 0.86 0.27 -6.85
CA ARG A 134 0.46 -0.78 -5.89
C ARG A 134 -0.23 -0.22 -4.65
N CYS A 135 0.24 0.89 -4.10
CA CYS A 135 -0.42 1.55 -2.96
C CYS A 135 -1.85 1.99 -3.33
N ILE A 136 -2.04 2.57 -4.51
CA ILE A 136 -3.37 2.97 -5.02
C ILE A 136 -4.31 1.76 -5.12
N LEU A 137 -3.87 0.69 -5.78
CA LEU A 137 -4.66 -0.54 -5.92
C LEU A 137 -5.00 -1.14 -4.56
N LYS A 138 -4.00 -1.30 -3.67
CA LYS A 138 -4.20 -1.79 -2.30
C LYS A 138 -5.23 -0.94 -1.56
N HIS A 139 -5.12 0.38 -1.64
CA HIS A 139 -6.04 1.30 -0.96
C HIS A 139 -7.50 1.08 -1.39
N LEU A 140 -7.76 1.05 -2.70
CA LEU A 140 -9.12 0.82 -3.21
C LEU A 140 -9.69 -0.54 -2.80
N HIS A 141 -8.89 -1.61 -2.87
CA HIS A 141 -9.32 -2.93 -2.42
C HIS A 141 -9.62 -2.95 -0.92
N ASP A 142 -8.81 -2.27 -0.12
CA ASP A 142 -9.00 -2.21 1.32
C ASP A 142 -10.26 -1.45 1.70
N LEU A 143 -10.53 -0.30 1.05
CA LEU A 143 -11.77 0.44 1.22
C LEU A 143 -13.01 -0.41 0.90
N LYS A 144 -12.97 -1.23 -0.16
CA LYS A 144 -14.06 -2.14 -0.51
C LYS A 144 -14.26 -3.23 0.55
N LEU A 145 -13.17 -3.86 1.01
CA LEU A 145 -13.21 -4.91 2.02
C LEU A 145 -13.68 -4.39 3.38
N ASP A 146 -13.27 -3.17 3.74
CA ASP A 146 -13.51 -2.58 5.05
C ASP A 146 -14.80 -1.74 5.13
N LYS A 147 -15.52 -1.55 4.01
CA LYS A 147 -16.69 -0.67 3.87
C LYS A 147 -17.63 -0.66 5.09
N LYS A 148 -18.00 -1.85 5.59
CA LYS A 148 -18.90 -1.96 6.76
C LYS A 148 -18.30 -1.42 8.05
N LEU A 149 -17.00 -1.63 8.29
CA LEU A 149 -16.29 -1.17 9.48
C LEU A 149 -15.95 0.32 9.39
N ILE A 150 -15.63 0.83 8.19
CA ILE A 150 -15.43 2.26 7.94
C ILE A 150 -16.67 3.05 8.39
N MET A 151 -17.86 2.65 7.92
CA MET A 151 -19.13 3.30 8.24
C MET A 151 -19.46 3.31 9.74
N SER A 152 -18.85 2.43 10.54
CA SER A 152 -19.07 2.37 11.98
C SER A 152 -18.24 3.38 12.77
N ASN A 153 -17.09 3.84 12.24
CA ASN A 153 -16.21 4.76 12.94
C ASN A 153 -15.20 5.46 11.99
N LEU A 154 -15.66 6.51 11.31
CA LEU A 154 -14.91 7.22 10.27
C LEU A 154 -13.63 7.89 10.79
N ASP A 155 -13.68 8.53 11.96
CA ASP A 155 -12.52 9.24 12.50
C ASP A 155 -11.38 8.29 12.84
N VAL A 156 -11.69 7.14 13.47
CA VAL A 156 -10.68 6.13 13.80
C VAL A 156 -10.10 5.52 12.53
N TYR A 157 -10.93 5.28 11.50
CA TYR A 157 -10.45 4.74 10.23
C TYR A 157 -9.54 5.73 9.50
N LYS A 158 -9.86 7.03 9.52
CA LYS A 158 -9.00 8.08 8.96
C LYS A 158 -7.63 8.09 9.63
N THR A 159 -7.56 8.01 10.96
CA THR A 159 -6.27 7.90 11.68
C THR A 159 -5.53 6.62 11.30
N PHE A 160 -6.23 5.50 11.15
CA PHE A 160 -5.62 4.25 10.69
C PHE A 160 -5.01 4.38 9.29
N LEU A 161 -5.70 5.01 8.32
CA LEU A 161 -5.17 5.26 6.98
C LEU A 161 -3.92 6.12 7.01
N GLN A 162 -3.91 7.15 7.87
CA GLN A 162 -2.73 7.98 8.06
C GLN A 162 -1.54 7.15 8.55
N GLU A 163 -1.68 6.42 9.65
CA GLU A 163 -0.61 5.57 10.21
C GLU A 163 -0.11 4.51 9.22
N LYS A 164 -1.02 3.97 8.39
CA LYS A 164 -0.73 2.95 7.38
C LYS A 164 0.15 3.50 6.25
N TRP A 165 -0.16 4.69 5.74
CA TRP A 165 0.45 5.20 4.52
C TRP A 165 1.60 6.18 4.75
N GLU A 166 1.65 6.87 5.90
CA GLU A 166 2.56 7.98 6.16
C GLU A 166 4.03 7.66 5.88
N LYS A 167 4.52 6.50 6.34
CA LYS A 167 5.93 6.10 6.13
C LYS A 167 6.24 5.85 4.66
N ILE A 168 5.34 5.17 3.96
CA ILE A 168 5.51 4.86 2.54
C ILE A 168 5.47 6.16 1.72
N ILE A 169 4.49 7.04 1.99
CA ILE A 169 4.37 8.36 1.36
C ILE A 169 5.65 9.18 1.58
N GLY A 170 6.15 9.24 2.81
CA GLY A 170 7.40 9.96 3.13
C GLY A 170 8.62 9.42 2.39
N TYR A 171 8.62 8.14 2.01
CA TYR A 171 9.68 7.53 1.20
C TYR A 171 9.51 7.78 -0.31
N ILE A 172 8.29 7.70 -0.84
CA ILE A 172 8.05 7.70 -2.30
C ILE A 172 7.68 9.05 -2.87
N ASN A 173 7.25 10.02 -2.07
CA ASN A 173 6.94 11.36 -2.56
C ASN A 173 8.24 12.09 -2.96
N PRO A 174 8.18 12.97 -3.98
CA PRO A 174 9.31 13.82 -4.29
C PRO A 174 9.62 14.74 -3.11
N GLU A 175 10.89 15.11 -2.95
CA GLU A 175 11.31 16.08 -1.92
C GLU A 175 10.63 17.45 -2.11
N HIS A 176 10.29 17.79 -3.36
CA HIS A 176 9.64 19.03 -3.75
C HIS A 176 8.49 18.77 -4.74
N GLY A 177 7.36 19.43 -4.51
CA GLY A 177 6.18 19.35 -5.36
C GLY A 177 5.16 18.30 -4.91
N HIS A 178 4.02 18.28 -5.58
CA HIS A 178 2.94 17.34 -5.33
C HIS A 178 2.98 16.21 -6.35
N LEU A 179 2.49 15.04 -5.96
CA LEU A 179 2.13 13.98 -6.90
C LEU A 179 0.63 13.97 -7.05
N TYR A 180 0.19 13.85 -8.29
CA TYR A 180 -1.20 13.71 -8.66
C TYR A 180 -1.41 12.35 -9.32
N ILE A 181 -2.59 11.78 -9.12
CA ILE A 181 -3.01 10.53 -9.73
C ILE A 181 -4.16 10.79 -10.68
N LYS A 182 -4.21 9.97 -11.72
CA LYS A 182 -5.40 9.74 -12.53
C LYS A 182 -5.66 8.24 -12.57
N ILE A 183 -6.86 7.81 -12.20
CA ILE A 183 -7.33 6.44 -12.34
C ILE A 183 -8.49 6.48 -13.33
N GLU A 184 -8.36 5.85 -14.49
CA GLU A 184 -9.33 5.99 -15.58
C GLU A 184 -9.54 4.67 -16.32
N ASN A 185 -10.77 4.14 -16.24
CA ASN A 185 -11.23 3.03 -17.09
C ASN A 185 -12.74 3.17 -17.36
N ASP A 186 -13.36 2.14 -17.94
CA ASP A 186 -14.79 2.16 -18.32
C ASP A 186 -15.77 2.35 -17.13
N SER A 187 -15.29 2.31 -15.89
CA SER A 187 -16.14 2.40 -14.69
C SER A 187 -15.59 3.33 -13.60
N VAL A 188 -14.42 3.95 -13.81
CA VAL A 188 -13.73 4.78 -12.81
C VAL A 188 -13.10 5.98 -13.48
N GLY A 189 -13.21 7.14 -12.83
CA GLY A 189 -12.47 8.34 -13.18
C GLY A 189 -12.17 9.14 -11.92
N ILE A 190 -10.93 9.08 -11.46
CA ILE A 190 -10.49 9.77 -10.25
C ILE A 190 -9.27 10.61 -10.61
N ILE A 191 -9.30 11.90 -10.26
CA ILE A 191 -8.11 12.76 -10.26
C ILE A 191 -7.97 13.40 -8.88
N GLU A 192 -6.81 13.21 -8.26
CA GLU A 192 -6.55 13.67 -6.88
C GLU A 192 -5.04 13.83 -6.62
N GLU A 193 -4.68 14.59 -5.59
CA GLU A 193 -3.35 14.52 -4.98
C GLU A 193 -3.12 13.14 -4.35
N TYR A 194 -1.98 12.52 -4.66
CA TYR A 194 -1.62 11.17 -4.22
C TYR A 194 -1.78 10.94 -2.71
N SER A 195 -1.31 11.89 -1.88
CA SER A 195 -1.37 11.78 -0.42
C SER A 195 -2.82 11.89 0.08
N ASN A 196 -3.59 12.84 -0.45
CA ASN A 196 -5.00 13.03 -0.08
C ASN A 196 -5.82 11.80 -0.44
N PHE A 197 -5.55 11.20 -1.61
CA PHE A 197 -6.19 9.96 -2.02
C PHE A 197 -5.98 8.83 -1.00
N LEU A 198 -4.74 8.58 -0.59
CA LEU A 198 -4.41 7.49 0.33
C LEU A 198 -4.92 7.74 1.76
N TYR A 199 -5.02 8.99 2.21
CA TYR A 199 -5.56 9.33 3.53
C TYR A 199 -7.09 9.43 3.57
N SER A 200 -7.77 9.29 2.44
CA SER A 200 -9.22 9.40 2.34
C SER A 200 -9.90 8.04 2.19
N TYR A 201 -11.09 7.92 2.77
CA TYR A 201 -12.01 6.81 2.57
C TYR A 201 -13.14 7.14 1.57
N ASP A 202 -13.14 8.32 0.96
CA ASP A 202 -14.22 8.82 0.10
C ASP A 202 -14.34 8.01 -1.21
N TYR A 203 -13.31 7.23 -1.53
CA TYR A 203 -13.20 6.42 -2.75
C TYR A 203 -13.80 5.01 -2.62
N ILE A 204 -14.68 4.78 -1.63
CA ILE A 204 -15.45 3.53 -1.54
C ILE A 204 -16.48 3.50 -2.67
N CYS A 205 -16.22 2.67 -3.68
CA CYS A 205 -17.09 2.55 -4.83
C CYS A 205 -17.46 1.09 -5.15
N ASP A 206 -18.67 0.88 -5.65
CA ASP A 206 -19.24 -0.44 -5.95
C ASP A 206 -18.95 -0.89 -7.41
N PHE A 207 -17.75 -0.58 -7.94
CA PHE A 207 -17.33 -1.03 -9.27
C PHE A 207 -16.52 -2.34 -9.22
N TYR A 208 -16.28 -2.91 -10.40
CA TYR A 208 -15.48 -4.11 -10.62
C TYR A 208 -13.99 -3.82 -10.44
N LEU A 209 -13.53 -3.70 -9.19
CA LEU A 209 -12.11 -3.53 -8.84
C LEU A 209 -11.23 -4.65 -9.42
N ASP A 210 -11.79 -5.83 -9.63
CA ASP A 210 -11.16 -6.97 -10.32
C ASP A 210 -10.71 -6.67 -11.76
N LYS A 211 -11.27 -5.62 -12.38
CA LYS A 211 -10.88 -5.16 -13.72
C LYS A 211 -9.89 -4.00 -13.71
N LEU A 212 -9.57 -3.45 -12.54
CA LEU A 212 -8.64 -2.33 -12.43
C LEU A 212 -7.20 -2.86 -12.44
N SER A 213 -6.39 -2.32 -13.34
CA SER A 213 -4.98 -2.68 -13.50
C SER A 213 -4.07 -1.49 -13.17
N SER A 214 -2.76 -1.75 -13.08
CA SER A 214 -1.75 -0.70 -12.97
C SER A 214 -1.70 0.22 -14.18
N ASP A 215 -2.16 -0.24 -15.34
CA ASP A 215 -2.13 0.51 -16.60
C ASP A 215 -3.24 1.56 -16.67
N ASP A 216 -4.31 1.37 -15.89
CA ASP A 216 -5.38 2.35 -15.72
C ASP A 216 -4.96 3.54 -14.82
N ILE A 217 -3.75 3.48 -14.24
CA ILE A 217 -3.24 4.47 -13.28
C ILE A 217 -2.12 5.28 -13.94
N THR A 218 -2.31 6.59 -14.01
CA THR A 218 -1.28 7.56 -14.39
C THR A 218 -0.89 8.40 -13.19
N ILE A 219 0.41 8.65 -13.01
CA ILE A 219 0.94 9.47 -11.92
C ILE A 219 1.80 10.57 -12.52
N SER A 220 1.65 11.80 -12.04
CA SER A 220 2.37 12.96 -12.55
C SER A 220 2.64 13.97 -11.45
N THR A 221 3.75 14.69 -11.55
CA THR A 221 3.99 15.90 -10.73
C THR A 221 3.28 17.14 -11.30
N ASP A 222 2.75 17.02 -12.52
CA ASP A 222 2.03 18.07 -13.23
C ASP A 222 0.58 17.61 -13.46
N ILE A 223 -0.34 18.28 -12.77
CA ILE A 223 -1.77 18.01 -12.88
C ILE A 223 -2.31 18.30 -14.28
N GLN A 224 -1.74 19.25 -15.02
CA GLN A 224 -2.19 19.60 -16.37
C GLN A 224 -1.94 18.45 -17.35
N ASN A 225 -0.83 17.72 -17.18
CA ASN A 225 -0.56 16.52 -17.97
C ASN A 225 -1.57 15.40 -17.73
N LEU A 226 -2.18 15.32 -16.53
CA LEU A 226 -3.23 14.35 -16.26
C LEU A 226 -4.55 14.76 -16.93
N ILE A 227 -4.91 16.04 -16.80
CA ILE A 227 -6.15 16.61 -17.35
C ILE A 227 -6.18 16.52 -18.88
N ASN A 228 -5.08 16.86 -19.55
CA ASN A 228 -5.03 16.91 -21.01
C ASN A 228 -5.07 15.53 -21.70
N ASN A 229 -4.86 14.44 -20.96
CA ASN A 229 -4.80 13.07 -21.49
C ASN A 229 -6.04 12.23 -21.14
N ILE A 230 -7.17 12.89 -20.90
CA ILE A 230 -8.43 12.25 -20.52
C ILE A 230 -9.15 11.68 -21.74
N SER A 231 -9.65 10.45 -21.64
CA SER A 231 -10.30 9.73 -22.74
C SER A 231 -11.81 9.94 -22.73
N LEU A 232 -12.31 10.90 -23.52
CA LEU A 232 -13.73 11.24 -23.67
C LEU A 232 -14.62 10.06 -24.10
N ASP A 233 -14.08 9.10 -24.87
CA ASP A 233 -14.85 8.00 -25.45
C ASP A 233 -15.32 6.95 -24.42
N LYS A 234 -14.71 6.88 -23.23
CA LYS A 234 -15.00 5.85 -22.22
C LYS A 234 -16.22 6.17 -21.33
N ILE A 235 -16.67 7.43 -21.29
CA ILE A 235 -17.75 7.88 -20.38
C ILE A 235 -19.15 7.59 -20.93
N LEU A 236 -19.29 7.37 -22.24
CA LEU A 236 -20.60 7.24 -22.92
C LEU A 236 -21.32 5.89 -22.71
N SER A 237 -20.84 5.05 -21.79
CA SER A 237 -21.53 3.82 -21.38
C SER A 237 -22.65 4.14 -20.37
N ASN A 238 -23.91 3.97 -20.80
CA ASN A 238 -25.18 4.30 -20.12
C ASN A 238 -25.46 3.63 -18.74
N ASN A 239 -24.45 3.21 -17.97
CA ASN A 239 -24.60 2.55 -16.67
C ASN A 239 -24.09 3.42 -15.51
N VAL A 240 -24.69 4.60 -15.33
CA VAL A 240 -24.39 5.57 -14.26
C VAL A 240 -24.48 4.96 -12.84
N ASN A 241 -25.22 3.86 -12.66
CA ASN A 241 -25.39 3.19 -11.36
C ASN A 241 -24.19 2.33 -10.91
N LYS A 242 -23.08 2.26 -11.69
CA LYS A 242 -21.89 1.44 -11.37
C LYS A 242 -20.56 2.18 -11.52
N THR A 243 -20.58 3.50 -11.65
CA THR A 243 -19.39 4.30 -11.96
C THR A 243 -18.86 5.08 -10.75
N CYS A 244 -17.54 5.13 -10.58
CA CYS A 244 -16.84 5.83 -9.50
C CYS A 244 -16.13 7.08 -10.05
N TYR A 245 -16.79 8.23 -10.00
CA TYR A 245 -16.23 9.51 -10.44
C TYR A 245 -16.17 10.50 -9.28
N ASN A 246 -15.01 11.12 -9.02
CA ASN A 246 -14.91 12.18 -8.01
C ASN A 246 -15.23 13.56 -8.61
N GLU A 247 -15.52 14.54 -7.74
CA GLU A 247 -15.94 15.89 -8.19
C GLU A 247 -14.91 16.55 -9.11
N ASN A 248 -13.61 16.43 -8.79
CA ASN A 248 -12.53 16.96 -9.62
C ASN A 248 -12.57 16.38 -11.04
N TYR A 249 -12.84 15.07 -11.18
CA TYR A 249 -12.96 14.43 -12.47
C TYR A 249 -14.20 14.93 -13.22
N ILE A 250 -15.35 15.04 -12.56
CA ILE A 250 -16.61 15.51 -13.16
C ILE A 250 -16.50 16.96 -13.65
N GLN A 251 -15.86 17.84 -12.86
CA GLN A 251 -15.70 19.26 -13.20
C GLN A 251 -14.89 19.50 -14.48
N LEU A 252 -14.09 18.53 -14.93
CA LEU A 252 -13.36 18.65 -16.20
C LEU A 252 -14.28 18.51 -17.43
N TYR A 253 -15.53 18.08 -17.23
CA TYR A 253 -16.49 17.83 -18.31
C TYR A 253 -17.74 18.73 -18.26
N ILE A 254 -17.86 19.61 -17.26
CA ILE A 254 -18.94 20.61 -17.14
C ILE A 254 -18.40 21.99 -17.51
#